data_AF-A0AAV5ZZR7-F1
#
_entry.id   AF-A0AAV5ZZR7-F1
#
_cell.length_a   1.000
_cell.length_b   1.000
_cell.length_c   1.000
_cell.angle_alpha   90.00
_cell.angle_beta   90.00
_cell.angle_gamma   90.00
#
_symmetry.space_group_name_H-M   'P 1'
#
loop_
_entity.id
_entity.type
_entity.pdbx_description
1 polymer ?
#
loop_
_entity_poly.entity_id
_entity_poly.type
_entity_poly.pdbx_seq_one_letter_code
_entity_poly.pdbx_strand_id
1 'polypeptide(L)'
;MPRESSQERVLVLALTSRDGELAQEALTRAGIGTEVVRGIEPLCEAIAEGAGAVLVTEESLTGRASQLLVKTLEREPPWYDLPIMVLTTAGQAAGLSLRTARRLEPTVNVSFLERPVRTMTLVAAVRTALRARRRQYDVRDYLQMREEAQQALRAAHAEAERSSRAKDEFLAMLAHELRNPLAAIVNGLAL
;
A
#
# COMPACT_ATOMS: atom_id res chain seq x y z
N MET A 1 8.67 7.62 -3.46
CA MET A 1 8.00 6.90 -2.36
C MET A 1 7.97 7.82 -1.14
N PRO A 2 6.81 8.01 -0.48
CA PRO A 2 6.72 8.81 0.75
C PRO A 2 7.64 8.23 1.84
N ARG A 3 8.24 9.09 2.69
CA ARG A 3 9.06 8.65 3.83
C ARG A 3 8.18 7.82 4.78
N GLU A 4 8.72 6.77 5.42
CA GLU A 4 7.96 5.91 6.36
C GLU A 4 7.17 6.71 7.40
N SER A 5 7.74 7.82 7.90
CA SER A 5 7.07 8.71 8.85
C SER A 5 5.83 9.43 8.28
N SER A 6 5.76 9.71 6.97
CA SER A 6 4.55 10.30 6.36
C SER A 6 3.49 9.24 6.03
N GLN A 7 3.86 7.97 5.94
CA GLN A 7 2.91 6.88 5.69
C GLN A 7 2.07 6.50 6.91
N GLU A 8 2.45 6.97 8.10
CA GLU A 8 1.75 6.65 9.36
C GLU A 8 1.13 7.86 10.05
N ARG A 9 1.29 9.06 9.48
CA ARG A 9 0.67 10.28 10.03
C ARG A 9 -0.83 10.28 9.84
N VAL A 10 -1.55 10.84 10.80
CA VAL A 10 -2.99 11.07 10.73
C VAL A 10 -3.25 12.51 10.35
N LEU A 11 -3.98 12.72 9.25
CA LEU A 11 -4.41 14.06 8.83
C LEU A 11 -5.77 14.36 9.46
N VAL A 12 -5.93 15.55 10.05
CA VAL A 12 -7.15 15.96 10.75
C VAL A 12 -7.72 17.20 10.09
N LEU A 13 -8.92 17.09 9.51
CA LEU A 13 -9.72 18.22 9.01
C LEU A 13 -10.97 18.38 9.87
N ALA A 14 -10.90 19.26 10.87
CA ALA A 14 -12.00 19.54 11.78
C ALA A 14 -12.78 20.81 11.39
N LEU A 15 -14.03 20.91 11.87
CA LEU A 15 -14.92 22.05 11.64
C LEU A 15 -14.32 23.34 12.21
N THR A 16 -13.72 23.26 13.41
CA THR A 16 -13.05 24.37 14.07
C THR A 16 -11.60 24.04 14.34
N SER A 17 -10.74 25.08 14.43
CA SER A 17 -9.33 24.88 14.83
C SER A 17 -9.21 24.22 16.20
N ARG A 18 -10.11 24.55 17.13
CA ARG A 18 -10.13 23.97 18.48
C ARG A 18 -10.44 22.48 18.48
N ASP A 19 -11.40 22.03 17.68
CA ASP A 19 -11.72 20.60 17.57
C ASP A 19 -10.54 19.82 16.97
N GLY A 20 -9.86 20.41 15.98
CA GLY A 20 -8.65 19.86 15.39
C GLY A 20 -7.51 19.74 16.40
N GLU A 21 -7.25 20.78 17.18
CA GLU A 21 -6.24 20.80 18.24
C GLU A 21 -6.52 19.76 19.34
N LEU A 22 -7.78 19.61 19.77
CA LEU A 22 -8.16 18.60 20.77
C LEU A 22 -7.96 17.18 20.25
N ALA A 23 -8.33 16.91 19.00
CA ALA A 23 -8.09 15.61 18.37
C ALA A 23 -6.58 15.34 18.22
N GLN A 24 -5.82 16.35 17.78
CA GLN A 24 -4.36 16.26 17.66
C GLN A 24 -3.70 15.99 19.01
N GLU A 25 -4.09 16.69 20.06
CA GLU A 25 -3.54 16.52 21.40
C GLU A 25 -3.83 15.11 21.94
N ALA A 26 -5.07 14.63 21.78
CA ALA A 26 -5.48 13.28 22.17
C ALA A 26 -4.68 12.19 21.46
N LEU A 27 -4.46 12.33 20.16
CA LEU A 27 -3.71 11.37 19.35
C LEU A 27 -2.20 11.44 19.61
N THR A 28 -1.66 12.65 19.75
CA THR A 28 -0.23 12.87 20.06
C THR A 28 0.13 12.28 21.42
N ARG A 29 -0.71 12.47 22.45
CA ARG A 29 -0.53 11.82 23.76
C ARG A 29 -0.52 10.29 23.69
N ALA A 30 -1.19 9.71 22.69
CA ALA A 30 -1.19 8.29 22.45
C ALA A 30 -0.02 7.80 21.55
N GLY A 31 0.92 8.69 21.21
CA GLY A 31 2.09 8.41 20.37
C GLY A 31 1.79 8.35 18.87
N ILE A 32 0.69 8.97 18.41
CA ILE A 32 0.26 8.94 17.02
C ILE A 32 0.65 10.27 16.36
N GLY A 33 1.50 10.21 15.32
CA GLY A 33 1.86 11.38 14.53
C GLY A 33 0.63 11.98 13.86
N THR A 34 0.35 13.26 14.13
CA THR A 34 -0.91 13.89 13.72
C THR A 34 -0.66 15.30 13.21
N GLU A 35 -1.36 15.67 12.13
CA GLU A 35 -1.29 16.98 11.51
C GLU A 35 -2.69 17.53 11.28
N VAL A 36 -2.93 18.76 11.74
CA VAL A 36 -4.21 19.46 11.54
C VAL A 36 -4.13 20.28 10.27
N VAL A 37 -5.02 19.96 9.34
CA VAL A 37 -5.10 20.59 8.02
C VAL A 37 -6.31 21.51 7.97
N ARG A 38 -6.16 22.66 7.31
CA ARG A 38 -7.21 23.70 7.23
C ARG A 38 -7.75 23.80 5.80
N GLY A 39 -8.84 23.07 5.54
CA GLY A 39 -9.50 23.04 4.23
C GLY A 39 -9.27 21.74 3.47
N ILE A 40 -10.07 21.52 2.43
CA ILE A 40 -10.04 20.29 1.64
C ILE A 40 -8.89 20.27 0.64
N GLU A 41 -8.54 21.40 0.04
CA GLU A 41 -7.44 21.47 -0.93
C GLU A 41 -6.09 21.14 -0.27
N PRO A 42 -5.71 21.74 0.88
CA PRO A 42 -4.49 21.34 1.57
C PRO A 42 -4.55 19.89 2.09
N LEU A 43 -5.74 19.36 2.39
CA LEU A 43 -5.89 17.96 2.79
C LEU A 43 -5.54 17.03 1.63
N CYS A 44 -6.04 17.31 0.42
CA CYS A 44 -5.71 16.53 -0.77
C CYS A 44 -4.21 16.59 -1.11
N GLU A 45 -3.58 17.76 -0.95
CA GLU A 45 -2.12 17.90 -1.13
C GLU A 45 -1.34 17.07 -0.10
N ALA A 46 -1.72 17.15 1.17
CA ALA A 46 -1.10 16.36 2.24
C ALA A 46 -1.32 14.84 2.06
N ILE A 47 -2.47 14.42 1.52
CA ILE A 47 -2.71 13.01 1.18
C ILE A 47 -1.72 12.54 0.10
N ALA A 48 -1.46 13.36 -0.92
CA ALA A 48 -0.51 13.03 -1.99
C ALA A 48 0.95 12.92 -1.49
N GLU A 49 1.31 13.64 -0.44
CA GLU A 49 2.60 13.50 0.26
C GLU A 49 2.69 12.25 1.16
N GLY A 50 1.56 11.57 1.38
CA GLY A 50 1.44 10.39 2.22
C GLY A 50 0.62 10.64 3.49
N ALA A 51 -0.25 9.69 3.81
CA ALA A 51 -1.02 9.63 5.04
C ALA A 51 -1.30 8.17 5.43
N GLY A 52 -1.37 7.91 6.73
CA GLY A 52 -1.77 6.62 7.28
C GLY A 52 -3.27 6.51 7.55
N ALA A 53 -3.90 7.63 7.89
CA ALA A 53 -5.35 7.75 8.05
C ALA A 53 -5.78 9.22 7.94
N VAL A 54 -7.07 9.44 7.68
CA VAL A 54 -7.68 10.77 7.68
C VAL A 54 -8.83 10.80 8.68
N LEU A 55 -8.88 11.83 9.51
CA LEU A 55 -9.99 12.14 10.40
C LEU A 55 -10.65 13.44 9.95
N VAL A 56 -11.94 13.39 9.62
CA VAL A 56 -12.69 14.57 9.20
C VAL A 56 -13.97 14.73 10.02
N THR A 57 -14.40 15.96 10.27
CA THR A 57 -15.76 16.23 10.74
C THR A 57 -16.73 16.25 9.57
N GLU A 58 -17.95 15.77 9.79
CA GLU A 58 -18.97 15.67 8.73
C GLU A 58 -19.25 17.00 8.01
N GLU A 59 -19.17 18.13 8.73
CA GLU A 59 -19.44 19.47 8.20
C GLU A 59 -18.35 19.94 7.21
N SER A 60 -17.14 19.37 7.33
CA SER A 60 -16.04 19.65 6.42
C SER A 60 -16.18 18.88 5.10
N LEU A 61 -17.05 17.87 5.04
CA LEU A 61 -17.34 17.06 3.85
C LEU A 61 -18.52 17.62 3.04
N THR A 62 -18.39 18.85 2.55
CA THR A 62 -19.34 19.37 1.55
C THR A 62 -19.36 18.52 0.28
N GLY A 63 -20.38 18.67 -0.57
CA GLY A 63 -20.48 17.93 -1.83
C GLY A 63 -19.26 18.13 -2.75
N ARG A 64 -18.73 19.37 -2.83
CA ARG A 64 -17.51 19.70 -3.59
C ARG A 64 -16.26 19.10 -2.92
N ALA A 65 -16.16 19.19 -1.60
CA ALA A 65 -15.02 18.63 -0.86
C ALA A 65 -14.92 17.11 -1.06
N SER A 66 -16.06 16.42 -1.00
CA SER A 66 -16.13 14.98 -1.22
C SER A 66 -15.71 14.58 -2.64
N GLN A 67 -16.11 15.34 -3.66
CA GLN A 67 -15.66 15.12 -5.04
C GLN A 67 -14.16 15.32 -5.22
N LEU A 68 -13.58 16.36 -4.61
CA LEU A 68 -12.14 16.59 -4.65
C LEU A 68 -11.39 15.44 -3.97
N LEU A 69 -11.88 14.97 -2.82
CA LEU A 69 -11.28 13.86 -2.09
C LEU A 69 -11.31 12.56 -2.89
N VAL A 70 -12.47 12.20 -3.47
CA VAL A 70 -12.60 11.03 -4.35
C VAL A 70 -11.63 11.14 -5.53
N LYS A 71 -11.61 12.28 -6.22
CA LYS A 71 -10.70 12.49 -7.36
C LYS A 71 -9.22 12.36 -6.97
N THR A 72 -8.85 12.78 -5.77
CA THR A 72 -7.48 12.60 -5.25
C THR A 72 -7.17 11.13 -5.01
N LEU A 73 -8.10 10.37 -4.42
CA LEU A 73 -7.91 8.96 -4.08
C LEU A 73 -8.01 8.02 -5.29
N GLU A 74 -8.80 8.36 -6.31
CA GLU A 74 -8.89 7.61 -7.57
C GLU A 74 -7.59 7.68 -8.40
N ARG A 75 -6.71 8.65 -8.15
CA ARG A 75 -5.40 8.74 -8.79
C ARG A 75 -4.40 7.72 -8.25
N GLU A 76 -4.69 7.15 -7.09
CA GLU A 76 -3.86 6.16 -6.46
C GLU A 76 -4.18 4.75 -7.00
N PRO A 77 -3.24 3.80 -6.89
CA PRO A 77 -3.47 2.44 -7.36
C PRO A 77 -4.70 1.78 -6.69
N PRO A 78 -5.30 0.74 -7.30
CA PRO A 78 -6.49 0.07 -6.77
C PRO A 78 -6.33 -0.52 -5.37
N TRP A 79 -5.08 -0.76 -4.95
CA TRP A 79 -4.75 -1.24 -3.62
C TRP A 79 -4.65 -0.12 -2.58
N TYR A 80 -4.72 1.16 -2.94
CA TYR A 80 -4.59 2.28 -2.01
C TYR A 80 -5.87 2.48 -1.18
N ASP A 81 -5.99 1.72 -0.09
CA ASP A 81 -7.11 1.83 0.84
C ASP A 81 -6.79 2.76 2.03
N LEU A 82 -6.83 4.08 1.81
CA LEU A 82 -6.59 5.06 2.87
C LEU A 82 -7.82 5.14 3.79
N PRO A 83 -7.72 4.76 5.08
CA PRO A 83 -8.87 4.79 5.97
C PRO A 83 -9.28 6.23 6.28
N ILE A 84 -10.57 6.53 6.07
CA ILE A 84 -11.18 7.82 6.40
C ILE A 84 -12.16 7.62 7.55
N MET A 85 -11.99 8.41 8.60
CA MET A 85 -12.87 8.44 9.77
C MET A 85 -13.67 9.74 9.75
N VAL A 86 -15.00 9.63 9.78
CA VAL A 86 -15.90 10.79 9.80
C VAL A 86 -16.51 10.92 11.18
N LEU A 87 -16.26 12.04 11.84
CA LEU A 87 -16.91 12.44 13.09
C LEU A 87 -18.31 13.01 12.77
N THR A 88 -19.36 12.27 13.11
CA THR A 88 -20.74 12.66 12.81
C THR A 88 -21.42 13.29 14.02
N THR A 89 -22.46 14.09 13.79
CA THR A 89 -23.36 14.54 14.88
C THR A 89 -24.52 13.55 15.03
N ALA A 90 -25.05 13.40 16.24
CA ALA A 90 -26.32 12.71 16.44
C ALA A 90 -27.49 13.50 15.80
N GLY A 91 -28.47 12.82 15.20
CA GLY A 91 -29.76 13.41 14.79
C GLY A 91 -30.00 13.60 13.28
N GLN A 92 -31.05 14.34 12.90
CA GLN A 92 -31.53 14.40 11.50
C GLN A 92 -30.56 15.08 10.51
N ALA A 93 -29.70 15.98 11.01
CA ALA A 93 -28.61 16.59 10.21
C ALA A 93 -27.55 15.57 9.77
N ALA A 94 -27.36 14.51 10.56
CA ALA A 94 -26.48 13.39 10.21
C ALA A 94 -26.92 12.74 8.90
N GLY A 95 -28.23 12.67 8.61
CA GLY A 95 -28.76 11.98 7.43
C GLY A 95 -28.34 12.59 6.08
N LEU A 96 -28.14 13.91 6.02
CA LEU A 96 -27.73 14.60 4.77
C LEU A 96 -26.20 14.54 4.56
N SER A 97 -25.42 14.70 5.63
CA SER A 97 -23.95 14.60 5.58
C SER A 97 -23.47 13.15 5.46
N LEU A 98 -24.16 12.20 6.11
CA LEU A 98 -23.94 10.76 5.97
C LEU A 98 -24.24 10.28 4.55
N ARG A 99 -25.23 10.85 3.84
CA ARG A 99 -25.45 10.56 2.42
C ARG A 99 -24.28 10.99 1.55
N THR A 100 -23.64 12.11 1.87
CA THR A 100 -22.47 12.59 1.14
C THR A 100 -21.24 11.75 1.47
N ALA A 101 -21.02 11.41 2.74
CA ALA A 101 -19.95 10.49 3.14
C ALA A 101 -20.18 9.06 2.60
N ARG A 102 -21.43 8.61 2.47
CA ARG A 102 -21.80 7.37 1.77
C ARG A 102 -21.47 7.37 0.28
N ARG A 103 -21.30 8.54 -0.35
CA ARG A 103 -20.77 8.61 -1.71
C ARG A 103 -19.28 8.28 -1.77
N LEU A 104 -18.58 8.32 -0.63
CA LEU A 104 -17.19 7.89 -0.52
C LEU A 104 -17.08 6.37 -0.33
N GLU A 105 -18.07 5.72 0.29
CA GLU A 105 -18.08 4.27 0.58
C GLU A 105 -17.79 3.34 -0.62
N PRO A 106 -18.24 3.63 -1.87
CA PRO A 106 -17.93 2.76 -3.00
C PRO A 106 -16.45 2.74 -3.39
N THR A 107 -15.71 3.78 -3.01
CA THR A 107 -14.34 4.04 -3.49
C THR A 107 -13.32 4.04 -2.36
N VAL A 108 -13.75 4.19 -1.10
CA VAL A 108 -12.88 4.43 0.05
C VAL A 108 -13.38 3.71 1.30
N ASN A 109 -12.48 3.12 2.09
CA ASN A 109 -12.77 2.58 3.41
C ASN A 109 -13.10 3.70 4.42
N VAL A 110 -14.39 4.02 4.53
CA VAL A 110 -14.91 5.05 5.43
C VAL A 110 -15.53 4.42 6.68
N SER A 111 -15.18 4.96 7.84
CA SER A 111 -15.77 4.62 9.14
C SER A 111 -16.36 5.85 9.81
N PHE A 112 -17.43 5.67 10.59
CA PHE A 112 -18.17 6.76 11.24
C PHE A 112 -18.02 6.69 12.75
N LEU A 113 -17.80 7.83 13.38
CA LEU A 113 -17.76 7.97 14.84
C LEU A 113 -18.71 9.08 15.28
N GLU A 114 -19.77 8.69 15.98
CA GLU A 114 -20.76 9.65 16.49
C GLU A 114 -20.19 10.47 17.65
N ARG A 115 -20.35 11.80 17.57
CA ARG A 115 -19.97 12.73 18.63
C ARG A 115 -21.02 12.76 19.74
N PRO A 116 -20.61 12.87 21.03
CA PRO A 116 -19.24 13.06 21.50
C PRO A 116 -18.41 11.76 21.50
N VAL A 117 -17.24 11.80 20.86
CA VAL A 117 -16.32 10.66 20.85
C VAL A 117 -15.41 10.73 22.06
N ARG A 118 -15.39 9.66 22.87
CA ARG A 118 -14.45 9.55 23.99
C ARG A 118 -13.02 9.43 23.46
N THR A 119 -12.06 10.06 24.13
CA THR A 119 -10.63 10.01 23.75
C THR A 119 -10.13 8.58 23.50
N MET A 120 -10.46 7.63 24.38
CA MET A 120 -10.07 6.23 24.20
C MET A 120 -10.67 5.60 22.94
N THR A 121 -11.92 5.93 22.60
CA THR A 121 -12.58 5.44 21.39
C THR A 121 -11.91 6.01 20.13
N LEU A 122 -11.61 7.30 20.12
CA LEU A 122 -10.91 7.94 19.00
C LEU A 122 -9.54 7.30 18.77
N VAL A 123 -8.74 7.16 19.84
CA VAL A 123 -7.40 6.54 19.78
C VAL A 123 -7.49 5.08 19.32
N ALA A 124 -8.46 4.30 19.82
CA ALA A 124 -8.64 2.92 19.43
C ALA A 124 -9.03 2.77 17.96
N ALA A 125 -9.93 3.63 17.46
CA ALA A 125 -10.34 3.66 16.06
C ALA A 125 -9.15 3.99 15.15
N VAL A 126 -8.41 5.06 15.44
CA VAL A 126 -7.22 5.46 14.67
C VAL A 126 -6.15 4.38 14.68
N ARG A 127 -5.84 3.77 15.84
CA ARG A 127 -4.87 2.65 15.90
C ARG A 127 -5.31 1.45 15.08
N THR A 128 -6.61 1.17 15.04
CA THR A 128 -7.14 0.06 14.26
C THR A 128 -7.03 0.34 12.76
N ALA A 129 -7.34 1.56 12.35
CA ALA A 129 -7.14 2.04 10.98
C ALA A 129 -5.66 1.95 10.56
N LEU A 130 -4.73 2.49 11.36
CA LEU A 130 -3.29 2.43 11.07
C LEU A 130 -2.76 0.98 11.01
N ARG A 131 -3.23 0.08 11.88
CA ARG A 131 -2.86 -1.34 11.82
C ARG A 131 -3.40 -2.04 10.58
N ALA A 132 -4.61 -1.70 10.13
CA ALA A 132 -5.13 -2.22 8.87
C ALA A 132 -4.26 -1.74 7.70
N ARG A 133 -3.89 -0.45 7.71
CA ARG A 133 -3.02 0.15 6.69
C ARG A 133 -1.63 -0.47 6.63
N ARG A 134 -0.97 -0.69 7.78
CA ARG A 134 0.33 -1.39 7.84
C ARG A 134 0.25 -2.79 7.25
N ARG A 135 -0.72 -3.60 7.68
CA ARG A 135 -0.91 -4.96 7.17
C ARG A 135 -1.13 -4.99 5.65
N GLN A 136 -1.84 -4.01 5.13
CA GLN A 136 -2.07 -3.89 3.69
C GLN A 136 -0.76 -3.62 2.92
N TYR A 137 0.13 -2.77 3.47
CA TYR A 137 1.47 -2.56 2.91
C TYR A 137 2.34 -3.81 3.02
N ASP A 138 2.34 -4.48 4.18
CA ASP A 138 3.11 -5.72 4.39
C ASP A 138 2.74 -6.79 3.35
N VAL A 139 1.44 -6.95 3.07
CA VAL A 139 0.95 -7.91 2.06
C VAL A 139 1.40 -7.51 0.66
N ARG A 140 1.34 -6.22 0.30
CA ARG A 140 1.81 -5.73 -1.00
C ARG A 140 3.30 -6.01 -1.19
N ASP A 141 4.11 -5.63 -0.21
CA ASP A 141 5.57 -5.74 -0.29
C ASP A 141 5.99 -7.21 -0.36
N TYR A 142 5.31 -8.07 0.41
CA TYR A 142 5.49 -9.52 0.35
C TYR A 142 5.16 -10.09 -1.04
N LEU A 143 4.05 -9.68 -1.65
CA LEU A 143 3.67 -10.15 -2.99
C LEU A 143 4.68 -9.70 -4.06
N GLN A 144 5.15 -8.46 -3.98
CA GLN A 144 6.16 -7.94 -4.90
C GLN A 144 7.49 -8.71 -4.76
N MET A 145 7.99 -8.88 -3.53
CA MET A 145 9.20 -9.66 -3.28
C MET A 145 9.08 -11.11 -3.79
N ARG A 146 7.92 -11.72 -3.62
CA ARG A 146 7.66 -13.08 -4.11
C ARG A 146 7.69 -13.15 -5.64
N GLU A 147 7.12 -12.15 -6.32
CA GLU A 147 7.14 -12.10 -7.78
C GLU A 147 8.56 -11.93 -8.33
N GLU A 148 9.34 -11.02 -7.75
CA GLU A 148 10.76 -10.81 -8.09
C GLU A 148 11.59 -12.09 -7.88
N ALA A 149 11.41 -12.76 -6.74
CA ALA A 149 12.09 -14.02 -6.45
C ALA A 149 11.71 -15.13 -7.44
N GLN A 150 10.43 -15.21 -7.83
CA GLN A 150 9.96 -16.19 -8.81
C GLN A 150 10.54 -15.93 -10.20
N GLN A 151 10.67 -14.67 -10.61
CA GLN A 151 11.31 -14.30 -11.87
C GLN A 151 12.80 -14.64 -11.87
N ALA A 152 13.51 -14.33 -10.77
CA ALA A 152 14.92 -14.68 -10.61
C ALA A 152 15.15 -16.20 -10.67
N LEU A 153 14.29 -16.99 -10.02
CA LEU A 153 14.36 -18.45 -10.05
C LEU A 153 14.18 -19.00 -11.48
N ARG A 154 13.20 -18.46 -12.23
CA ARG A 154 12.97 -18.86 -13.63
C ARG A 154 14.18 -18.54 -14.52
N ALA A 155 14.78 -17.38 -14.34
CA ALA A 155 15.98 -16.99 -15.09
C ALA A 155 17.18 -17.90 -14.78
N ALA A 156 17.41 -18.20 -13.50
CA ALA A 156 18.47 -19.11 -13.07
C ALA A 156 18.28 -20.54 -13.63
N HIS A 157 17.04 -21.04 -13.61
CA HIS A 157 16.73 -22.35 -14.19
C HIS A 157 16.98 -22.39 -15.70
N ALA A 158 16.59 -21.34 -16.43
CA ALA A 158 16.83 -21.25 -17.87
C ALA A 158 18.33 -21.23 -18.21
N GLU A 159 19.14 -20.57 -17.38
CA GLU A 159 20.60 -20.53 -17.55
C GLU A 159 21.25 -21.88 -17.24
N ALA A 160 20.85 -22.54 -16.16
CA ALA A 160 21.34 -23.87 -15.80
C ALA A 160 21.06 -24.90 -16.91
N GLU A 161 19.86 -24.88 -17.49
CA GLU A 161 19.48 -25.72 -18.63
C GLU A 161 20.37 -25.48 -19.85
N ARG A 162 20.65 -24.21 -20.19
CA ARG A 162 21.57 -23.88 -21.29
C ARG A 162 22.97 -24.40 -21.04
N SER A 163 23.48 -24.21 -19.83
CA SER A 163 24.80 -24.70 -19.44
C SER A 163 24.89 -26.23 -19.50
N SER A 164 23.85 -26.93 -19.04
CA SER A 164 23.80 -28.40 -19.11
C SER A 164 23.82 -28.89 -20.55
N ARG A 165 22.99 -28.31 -21.43
CA ARG A 165 22.94 -28.70 -22.85
C ARG A 165 24.27 -28.46 -23.55
N ALA A 166 24.89 -27.30 -23.32
CA ALA A 166 26.20 -26.99 -23.89
C ALA A 166 27.29 -28.00 -23.43
N LYS A 167 27.22 -28.46 -22.17
CA LYS A 167 28.11 -29.52 -21.66
C LYS A 167 27.84 -30.85 -22.35
N ASP A 168 26.58 -31.25 -22.50
CA ASP A 168 26.22 -32.52 -23.14
C ASP A 168 26.65 -32.54 -24.62
N GLU A 169 26.44 -31.43 -25.34
CA GLU A 169 26.90 -31.25 -26.72
C GLU A 169 28.43 -31.32 -26.83
N PHE A 170 29.15 -30.65 -25.93
CA PHE A 170 30.61 -30.68 -25.88
C PHE A 170 31.14 -32.10 -25.62
N LEU A 171 30.54 -32.83 -24.68
CA LEU A 171 30.93 -34.21 -24.38
C LEU A 171 30.66 -35.14 -25.56
N ALA A 172 29.53 -34.97 -26.26
CA ALA A 172 29.22 -35.74 -27.46
C ALA A 172 30.23 -35.48 -28.60
N MET A 173 30.58 -34.21 -28.82
CA MET A 173 31.59 -33.80 -29.80
C MET A 173 32.96 -34.40 -29.47
N LEU A 174 33.44 -34.25 -28.23
CA LEU A 174 34.71 -34.83 -27.79
C LEU A 174 34.75 -36.35 -27.96
N ALA A 175 33.67 -37.04 -27.62
CA ALA A 175 33.59 -38.49 -27.75
C ALA A 175 33.77 -38.94 -29.20
N HIS A 176 33.16 -38.23 -30.17
CA HIS A 176 33.35 -38.53 -31.59
C HIS A 176 34.78 -38.20 -32.06
N GLU A 177 35.32 -37.05 -31.67
CA GLU A 177 36.64 -36.63 -32.11
C GLU A 177 37.78 -37.46 -31.54
N LEU A 178 37.63 -38.01 -30.33
CA LEU A 178 38.62 -38.92 -29.72
C LEU A 178 38.52 -40.35 -30.26
N ARG A 179 37.32 -40.81 -30.60
CA ARG A 179 37.09 -42.17 -31.08
C ARG A 179 37.70 -42.40 -32.46
N ASN A 180 37.72 -41.38 -33.32
CA ASN A 180 38.33 -41.45 -34.65
C ASN A 180 39.84 -41.75 -34.65
N PRO A 181 40.71 -40.97 -33.98
CA PRO A 181 42.14 -41.25 -33.92
C PRO A 181 42.44 -42.54 -33.14
N LEU A 182 41.68 -42.86 -32.08
CA LEU A 182 41.84 -44.13 -31.36
C LEU A 182 41.51 -45.34 -32.25
N ALA A 183 40.45 -45.28 -33.05
CA ALA A 183 40.12 -46.34 -34.00
C ALA A 183 41.23 -46.53 -35.05
N ALA A 184 41.83 -45.44 -35.53
CA ALA A 184 42.97 -45.50 -36.45
C ALA A 184 44.19 -46.18 -35.81
N ILE A 185 44.52 -45.86 -34.55
CA ILE A 185 45.63 -46.47 -33.81
C ILE A 185 45.37 -47.97 -33.55
N VAL A 186 44.17 -48.33 -33.10
CA VAL A 186 43.80 -49.72 -32.78
C VAL A 186 43.84 -50.60 -34.03
N ASN A 187 43.32 -50.12 -35.16
CA ASN A 187 43.37 -50.88 -36.42
C ASN A 187 44.80 -51.00 -36.97
N GLY A 188 45.66 -50.00 -36.77
CA GLY A 188 47.07 -50.06 -37.16
C GLY A 188 47.91 -51.05 -36.34
N LEU A 189 47.48 -51.39 -35.12
CA LEU A 189 48.09 -52.41 -34.26
C LEU A 189 47.56 -53.83 -34.53
N ALA A 190 46.48 -53.98 -35.30
CA ALA A 190 45.85 -55.25 -35.64
C ALA A 190 46.30 -55.82 -37.00
N LEU A 191 47.28 -55.18 -37.66
CA LEU A 191 47.97 -55.61 -38.88
C LEU A 191 49.38 -56.11 -38.53
#